data_AF-A0A7C9AW58-F1
#
_entry.id   AF-A0A7C9AW58-F1
#
_cell.length_a   1.000
_cell.length_b   1.000
_cell.length_c   1.000
_cell.angle_alpha   90.00
_cell.angle_beta   90.00
_cell.angle_gamma   90.00
#
_symmetry.space_group_name_H-M   'P 1'
#
loop_
_entity.id
_entity.type
_entity.pdbx_description
1 polymer ?
#
loop_
_entity_poly.entity_id
_entity_poly.type
_entity_poly.pdbx_seq_one_letter_code
_entity_poly.pdbx_strand_id
1 'polypeptide(L)'
;AHISWLRATVHGPIVILPKKGVPYPFPQPHKEVPIIMGDWWKADTEKVISQALQTGLAPNLSDAFTIDGLPGPLYNCSKKDVYKLKVEAGKTYMLRLINAVLNDEL
;
A
#
# COMPACT_ATOMS: atom_id res chain seq x y z
N ALA A 1 0.85 -13.96 -2.77
CA ALA A 1 2.20 -14.32 -2.34
C ALA A 1 2.24 -14.44 -0.83
N HIS A 2 2.31 -15.65 -0.29
CA HIS A 2 2.45 -15.88 1.16
C HIS A 2 3.68 -16.75 1.45
N ILE A 3 4.74 -16.49 0.67
CA ILE A 3 6.03 -17.17 0.72
C ILE A 3 7.12 -16.11 0.53
N SER A 4 8.16 -16.17 1.37
CA SER A 4 9.27 -15.20 1.38
C SER A 4 8.78 -13.75 1.45
N TRP A 5 9.48 -12.83 0.78
CA TRP A 5 9.19 -11.40 0.71
C TRP A 5 8.47 -10.98 -0.58
N LEU A 6 7.96 -11.94 -1.35
CA LEU A 6 7.21 -11.68 -2.57
C LEU A 6 5.97 -10.77 -2.36
N ARG A 7 5.44 -10.70 -1.12
CA ARG A 7 4.36 -9.76 -0.79
C ARG A 7 4.78 -8.28 -0.87
N ALA A 8 6.09 -7.97 -1.00
CA ALA A 8 6.59 -6.62 -1.27
C ALA A 8 5.91 -5.98 -2.49
N THR A 9 5.67 -6.78 -3.52
CA THR A 9 5.10 -6.33 -4.80
C THR A 9 3.84 -7.08 -5.19
N VAL A 10 3.59 -8.26 -4.60
CA VAL A 10 2.44 -9.10 -4.91
C VAL A 10 1.41 -9.04 -3.77
N HIS A 11 0.62 -7.97 -3.79
CA HIS A 11 -0.51 -7.74 -2.90
C HIS A 11 -1.59 -6.91 -3.60
N GLY A 12 -2.77 -6.80 -3.00
CA GLY A 12 -3.87 -6.01 -3.55
C GLY A 12 -5.09 -5.99 -2.63
N PRO A 13 -6.05 -5.10 -2.91
CA PRO A 13 -7.23 -4.93 -2.07
C PRO A 13 -8.25 -6.04 -2.34
N ILE A 14 -8.92 -6.48 -1.28
CA ILE A 14 -10.15 -7.27 -1.37
C ILE A 14 -11.27 -6.44 -0.76
N VAL A 15 -12.29 -6.12 -1.56
CA VAL A 15 -13.44 -5.32 -1.11
C VAL A 15 -14.63 -6.25 -0.91
N ILE A 16 -15.04 -6.41 0.36
CA ILE A 16 -16.24 -7.16 0.72
C ILE A 16 -17.38 -6.15 0.88
N LEU A 17 -18.36 -6.24 -0.01
CA LEU A 17 -19.55 -5.39 0.01
C LEU A 17 -20.64 -5.99 0.93
N PRO A 18 -21.58 -5.16 1.43
CA PRO A 18 -22.78 -5.65 2.08
C PRO A 18 -23.53 -6.66 1.19
N LYS A 19 -24.27 -7.57 1.83
CA LYS A 19 -25.17 -8.47 1.11
C LYS A 19 -26.14 -7.66 0.25
N LYS A 20 -26.52 -8.21 -0.91
CA LYS A 20 -27.47 -7.55 -1.81
C LYS A 20 -28.75 -7.17 -1.06
N GLY A 21 -29.12 -5.89 -1.13
CA GLY A 21 -30.31 -5.34 -0.43
C GLY A 21 -30.07 -4.89 1.01
N VAL A 22 -28.89 -5.11 1.58
CA VAL A 22 -28.51 -4.59 2.89
C VAL A 22 -27.62 -3.35 2.69
N PRO A 23 -27.99 -2.16 3.20
CA PRO A 23 -27.15 -0.98 3.08
C PRO A 23 -25.95 -1.02 4.05
N TYR A 24 -25.00 -0.10 3.86
CA TYR A 24 -23.99 0.18 4.88
C TYR A 24 -24.66 0.71 6.17
N PRO A 25 -24.02 0.53 7.35
CA PRO A 25 -24.52 1.09 8.60
C PRO A 25 -24.31 2.63 8.72
N PHE A 26 -23.90 3.27 7.63
CA PHE A 26 -23.66 4.70 7.50
C PHE A 26 -24.19 5.19 6.13
N PRO A 27 -24.38 6.50 5.93
CA PRO A 27 -24.80 7.04 4.64
C PRO A 27 -23.89 6.56 3.51
N GLN A 28 -24.49 6.08 2.41
CA GLN A 28 -23.72 5.53 1.30
C GLN A 28 -22.72 6.57 0.78
N PRO A 29 -21.42 6.24 0.69
CA PRO A 29 -20.43 7.17 0.19
C PRO A 29 -20.65 7.43 -1.31
N HIS A 30 -20.21 8.61 -1.78
CA HIS A 30 -20.23 8.95 -3.20
C HIS A 30 -19.29 8.03 -4.00
N LYS A 31 -18.10 7.76 -3.46
CA LYS A 31 -17.13 6.80 -4.00
C LYS A 31 -16.38 6.11 -2.87
N GLU A 32 -15.93 4.90 -3.17
CA GLU A 32 -15.06 4.11 -2.31
C GLU A 32 -13.70 3.96 -2.99
N VAL A 33 -12.62 4.18 -2.23
CA VAL A 33 -11.27 4.26 -2.79
C VAL A 33 -10.33 3.41 -1.93
N PRO A 34 -9.81 2.29 -2.46
CA PRO A 34 -8.68 1.60 -1.85
C PRO A 34 -7.46 2.51 -1.84
N ILE A 35 -6.77 2.56 -0.71
CA ILE A 35 -5.48 3.23 -0.56
C ILE A 35 -4.52 2.25 0.09
N ILE A 36 -3.51 1.82 -0.67
CA ILE A 36 -2.53 0.83 -0.23
C ILE A 36 -1.25 1.56 0.15
N MET A 37 -0.83 1.39 1.40
CA MET A 37 0.48 1.82 1.87
C MET A 37 1.45 0.65 1.75
N GLY A 38 2.63 0.88 1.19
CA GLY A 38 3.62 -0.19 1.01
C GLY A 38 5.05 0.31 0.95
N ASP A 39 6.00 -0.62 0.94
CA ASP A 39 7.42 -0.35 0.84
C ASP A 39 7.96 -0.60 -0.57
N TRP A 40 9.04 0.10 -0.91
CA TRP A 40 9.77 -0.08 -2.15
C TRP A 40 11.27 -0.17 -1.89
N TRP A 41 11.91 -1.20 -2.48
CA TRP A 41 13.36 -1.34 -2.52
C TRP A 41 13.85 -1.16 -3.95
N LYS A 42 15.00 -0.48 -4.08
CA LYS A 42 15.78 -0.46 -5.32
C LYS A 42 16.48 -1.80 -5.56
N ALA A 43 16.85 -2.48 -4.48
CA ALA A 43 17.40 -3.83 -4.51
C ALA A 43 16.28 -4.88 -4.71
N ASP A 44 16.67 -6.05 -5.22
CA ASP A 44 15.80 -7.22 -5.27
C ASP A 44 15.47 -7.67 -3.83
N THR A 45 14.17 -7.69 -3.50
CA THR A 45 13.69 -8.00 -2.14
C THR A 45 14.04 -9.42 -1.71
N GLU A 46 14.13 -10.38 -2.64
CA GLU A 46 14.56 -11.74 -2.31
C GLU A 46 16.04 -11.78 -1.94
N LYS A 47 16.87 -10.90 -2.54
CA LYS A 47 18.27 -10.75 -2.12
C LYS A 47 18.37 -10.11 -0.74
N VAL A 48 17.57 -9.08 -0.46
CA VAL A 48 17.52 -8.43 0.86
C VAL A 48 17.21 -9.43 1.97
N ILE A 49 16.15 -10.23 1.82
CA ILE A 49 15.81 -11.25 2.83
C ILE A 49 16.84 -12.38 2.87
N SER A 50 17.39 -12.82 1.74
CA SER A 50 18.42 -13.86 1.74
C SER A 50 19.68 -13.45 2.51
N GLN A 51 20.11 -12.20 2.38
CA GLN A 51 21.26 -11.65 3.10
C GLN A 51 20.97 -11.58 4.61
N ALA A 52 19.79 -11.09 5.00
CA ALA A 52 19.37 -11.05 6.40
C ALA A 52 19.39 -12.46 7.03
N LEU A 53 18.85 -13.46 6.33
CA LEU A 53 18.86 -14.85 6.79
C LEU A 53 20.26 -15.44 6.90
N GLN A 54 21.16 -15.14 5.96
CA GLN A 54 22.55 -15.64 5.99
C GLN A 54 23.39 -14.99 7.10
N THR A 55 23.18 -13.69 7.34
CA THR A 55 23.98 -12.93 8.32
C THR A 55 23.40 -12.96 9.73
N GLY A 56 22.11 -13.27 9.87
CA GLY A 56 21.37 -13.15 11.13
C GLY A 56 21.08 -11.70 11.55
N LEU A 57 21.40 -10.73 10.70
CA LEU A 57 21.12 -9.31 10.96
C LEU A 57 19.75 -8.90 10.40
N ALA A 58 19.27 -7.74 10.82
CA ALA A 58 18.05 -7.16 10.28
C ALA A 58 18.18 -6.87 8.77
N PRO A 59 17.10 -7.03 7.99
CA PRO A 59 17.08 -6.64 6.59
C PRO A 59 17.24 -5.12 6.43
N ASN A 60 17.72 -4.71 5.25
CA ASN A 60 17.85 -3.29 4.92
C ASN A 60 16.47 -2.61 4.91
N LEU A 61 16.41 -1.38 5.42
CA LEU A 61 15.24 -0.51 5.31
C LEU A 61 14.85 -0.28 3.84
N SER A 62 13.58 0.02 3.61
CA SER A 62 13.08 0.36 2.28
C SER A 62 13.69 1.67 1.78
N ASP A 63 13.84 1.79 0.45
CA ASP A 63 14.31 3.02 -0.18
C ASP A 63 13.20 4.08 -0.24
N ALA A 64 11.93 3.65 -0.23
CA ALA A 64 10.77 4.53 -0.20
C ALA A 64 9.51 3.86 0.37
N PHE A 65 8.68 4.68 1.03
CA PHE A 65 7.27 4.37 1.27
C PHE A 65 6.42 4.78 0.08
N THR A 66 5.34 4.05 -0.16
CA THR A 66 4.46 4.24 -1.32
C THR A 66 3.01 4.35 -0.93
N ILE A 67 2.25 5.11 -1.71
CA ILE A 67 0.78 5.13 -1.71
C ILE A 67 0.33 4.66 -3.09
N ASP A 68 -0.42 3.57 -3.14
CA ASP A 68 -0.82 2.85 -4.36
C ASP A 68 0.38 2.59 -5.31
N GLY A 69 1.51 2.17 -4.72
CA GLY A 69 2.75 1.86 -5.44
C GLY A 69 3.57 3.08 -5.88
N LEU A 70 3.13 4.30 -5.56
CA LEU A 70 3.82 5.54 -5.92
C LEU A 70 4.55 6.14 -4.71
N PRO A 71 5.88 6.40 -4.78
CA PRO A 71 6.65 6.96 -3.67
C PRO A 71 6.23 8.35 -3.20
N GLY A 72 5.57 9.12 -4.08
CA GLY A 72 5.17 10.49 -3.76
C GLY A 72 6.30 11.51 -3.95
N PRO A 73 6.08 12.78 -3.60
CA PRO A 73 6.92 13.89 -4.09
C PRO A 73 8.24 14.10 -3.35
N LEU A 74 8.47 13.40 -2.23
CA LEU A 74 9.62 13.61 -1.36
C LEU A 74 10.84 12.80 -1.79
N TYR A 75 10.67 11.79 -2.64
CA TYR A 75 11.77 10.98 -3.17
C TYR A 75 12.29 11.54 -4.51
N ASN A 76 13.56 11.25 -4.78
CA ASN A 76 14.16 11.60 -6.07
C ASN A 76 13.45 10.84 -7.20
N CYS A 77 13.27 11.52 -8.34
CA CYS A 77 12.63 10.98 -9.54
C CYS A 77 11.12 10.68 -9.47
N SER A 78 10.43 10.88 -8.34
CA SER A 78 8.99 10.55 -8.17
C SER A 78 8.05 11.76 -8.05
N LYS A 79 8.56 12.99 -8.13
CA LYS A 79 7.76 14.23 -7.99
C LYS A 79 6.55 14.34 -8.91
N LYS A 80 6.60 13.70 -10.08
CA LYS A 80 5.52 13.72 -11.07
C LYS A 80 4.52 12.58 -10.87
N ASP A 81 4.97 11.48 -10.28
CA ASP A 81 4.23 10.24 -10.11
C ASP A 81 3.77 10.13 -8.65
N VAL A 82 2.77 10.95 -8.34
CA VAL A 82 2.14 11.02 -7.01
C VAL A 82 0.69 10.61 -7.14
N TYR A 83 0.24 9.74 -6.24
CA TYR A 83 -1.16 9.37 -6.17
C TYR A 83 -2.02 10.61 -5.87
N LYS A 84 -3.07 10.83 -6.69
CA LYS A 84 -3.99 11.96 -6.56
C LYS A 84 -5.42 11.48 -6.65
N LEU A 85 -6.15 11.62 -5.55
CA LEU A 85 -7.59 11.39 -5.52
C LEU A 85 -8.33 12.68 -5.90
N LYS A 86 -9.08 12.65 -7.01
CA LYS A 86 -9.98 13.75 -7.40
C LYS A 86 -11.25 13.69 -6.57
N VAL A 87 -11.62 14.80 -5.95
CA VAL A 87 -12.81 14.92 -5.09
C VAL A 87 -13.73 16.05 -5.54
N GLU A 88 -14.99 15.92 -5.20
CA GLU A 88 -16.04 16.92 -5.42
C GLU A 88 -16.46 17.52 -4.08
N ALA A 89 -16.65 18.84 -4.06
CA ALA A 89 -17.07 19.56 -2.86
C ALA A 89 -18.43 19.07 -2.36
N GLY A 90 -18.56 18.88 -1.04
CA GLY A 90 -19.80 18.41 -0.40
C GLY A 90 -20.11 16.92 -0.56
N LYS A 91 -19.24 16.13 -1.20
CA LYS A 91 -19.39 14.66 -1.29
C LYS A 91 -18.58 13.95 -0.22
N THR A 92 -19.10 12.83 0.27
CA THR A 92 -18.42 11.95 1.23
C THR A 92 -17.75 10.78 0.50
N TYR A 93 -16.51 10.48 0.84
CA TYR A 93 -15.72 9.39 0.25
C TYR A 93 -15.34 8.40 1.35
N MET A 94 -15.39 7.10 1.04
CA MET A 94 -14.90 6.06 1.94
C MET A 94 -13.50 5.63 1.52
N LEU A 95 -12.50 5.97 2.33
CA LEU A 95 -11.13 5.52 2.11
C LEU A 95 -10.96 4.14 2.76
N ARG A 96 -10.54 3.15 1.96
CA ARG A 96 -10.26 1.79 2.42
C ARG A 96 -8.75 1.63 2.54
N LEU A 97 -8.22 2.03 3.71
CA LEU A 97 -6.80 2.00 3.99
C LEU A 97 -6.32 0.57 4.22
N ILE A 98 -5.23 0.19 3.53
CA ILE A 98 -4.61 -1.12 3.62
C ILE A 98 -3.12 -0.91 3.89
N ASN A 99 -2.63 -1.49 4.98
CA ASN A 99 -1.21 -1.54 5.26
C ASN A 99 -0.61 -2.82 4.64
N ALA A 100 0.22 -2.64 3.61
CA ALA A 100 0.99 -3.69 2.93
C ALA A 100 2.51 -3.51 3.11
N VAL A 101 2.93 -2.71 4.11
CA VAL A 101 4.32 -2.53 4.54
C VAL A 101 4.86 -3.85 5.10
N LEU A 102 6.14 -4.12 4.85
CA LEU A 102 6.73 -5.43 5.07
C LEU A 102 7.43 -5.55 6.42
N ASN A 103 8.16 -4.51 6.81
CA ASN A 103 9.15 -4.59 7.90
C ASN A 103 9.18 -3.37 8.83
N ASP A 104 8.53 -2.26 8.46
CA ASP A 104 8.39 -1.10 9.34
C ASP A 104 6.99 -1.09 9.97
N GLU A 105 6.95 -0.86 11.28
CA GLU A 105 5.71 -0.47 11.97
C GLU A 105 5.54 1.04 11.80
N LEU A 106 4.43 1.47 11.18
CA LEU A 106 4.02 2.87 11.06
C LEU A 106 3.03 3.24 12.17
#